data_AF-A0A0F9RU37-F1
#
_entry.id   AF-A0A0F9RU37-F1
#
_cell.length_a   1.000
_cell.length_b   1.000
_cell.length_c   1.000
_cell.angle_alpha   90.00
_cell.angle_beta   90.00
_cell.angle_gamma   90.00
#
_symmetry.space_group_name_H-M   'P 1'
#
loop_
_entity.id
_entity.type
_entity.pdbx_description
1 polymer ?
#
loop_
_entity_poly.entity_id
_entity_poly.type
_entity_poly.pdbx_seq_one_letter_code
_entity_poly.pdbx_strand_id
1 'polypeptide(L)'
;MAEKKSTAETPLKPAYKVPITRDEILSFRARTREDSADNLSDTATVAQRELDVLCNGALDLLDANEKLREQISVKAAKTIGVVQRERLPPERDSITKKFYVGPGEDGEGYLIVGMYPDGRVGEIFVSMDKQGSTVSGFIDCWSIAVSMLLQLGVPLKTIVQKFRGMQFKPAGITQDEFIAKSPVDYVCCWLAKRFPEQTGDE
;
A
#
# COMPACT_ATOMS: atom_id res chain seq x y z
N MET A 1 24.76 17.61 -33.27
CA MET A 1 23.45 18.23 -33.04
C MET A 1 22.36 17.25 -33.46
N ALA A 2 21.67 16.64 -32.49
CA ALA A 2 20.37 16.01 -32.67
C ALA A 2 19.80 15.75 -31.27
N GLU A 3 19.06 16.71 -30.76
CA GLU A 3 18.45 16.76 -29.44
C GLU A 3 17.20 15.86 -29.44
N LYS A 4 17.23 14.75 -28.68
CA LYS A 4 16.06 13.90 -28.46
C LYS A 4 15.09 14.65 -27.54
N LYS A 5 14.03 15.23 -28.12
CA LYS A 5 12.90 15.76 -27.35
C LYS A 5 12.18 14.63 -26.62
N SER A 6 12.26 14.71 -25.30
CA SER A 6 11.45 14.00 -24.32
C SER A 6 9.97 14.18 -24.65
N THR A 7 9.30 13.08 -25.00
CA THR A 7 7.84 13.02 -25.05
C THR A 7 7.33 13.01 -23.62
N ALA A 8 7.04 14.20 -23.09
CA ALA A 8 6.25 14.33 -21.88
C ALA A 8 4.86 13.75 -22.19
N GLU A 9 4.53 12.63 -21.57
CA GLU A 9 3.16 12.11 -21.52
C GLU A 9 2.28 13.20 -20.92
N THR A 10 1.46 13.82 -21.77
CA THR A 10 0.38 14.70 -21.33
C THR A 10 -0.51 13.89 -20.39
N PRO A 11 -0.71 14.30 -19.12
CA PRO A 11 -1.59 13.56 -18.24
C PRO A 11 -2.98 13.55 -18.86
N LEU A 12 -3.50 12.35 -19.12
CA LEU A 12 -4.87 12.12 -19.54
C LEU A 12 -5.79 12.90 -18.61
N LYS A 13 -6.43 13.96 -19.13
CA LYS A 13 -7.50 14.66 -18.40
C LYS A 13 -8.56 13.62 -18.05
N PRO A 14 -8.96 13.48 -16.77
CA PRO A 14 -10.01 12.54 -16.42
C PRO A 14 -11.29 12.92 -17.17
N ALA A 15 -11.85 11.96 -17.91
CA ALA A 15 -13.03 12.12 -18.77
C ALA A 15 -14.35 12.31 -17.99
N TYR A 16 -14.29 12.50 -16.67
CA TYR A 16 -15.44 12.79 -15.84
C TYR A 16 -15.55 14.30 -15.69
N LYS A 17 -16.68 14.87 -16.15
CA LYS A 17 -17.06 16.24 -15.79
C LYS A 17 -16.93 16.37 -14.28
N VAL A 18 -16.15 17.36 -13.83
CA VAL A 18 -15.99 17.72 -12.43
C VAL A 18 -17.40 17.81 -11.81
N PRO A 19 -17.66 17.21 -10.63
CA PRO A 19 -18.92 17.45 -9.94
C PRO A 19 -19.08 18.96 -9.76
N ILE A 20 -20.27 19.47 -10.10
CA ILE A 20 -20.61 20.90 -10.08
C ILE A 20 -20.02 21.55 -8.83
N THR A 21 -19.16 22.54 -9.03
CA THR A 21 -18.41 23.18 -7.95
C THR A 21 -19.23 24.26 -7.24
N ARG A 22 -18.88 24.57 -5.99
CA ARG A 22 -19.54 25.63 -5.21
C ARG A 22 -19.59 26.96 -5.98
N ASP A 23 -18.48 27.31 -6.62
CA ASP A 23 -18.33 28.56 -7.38
C ASP A 23 -19.17 28.56 -8.67
N GLU A 24 -19.37 27.41 -9.30
CA GLU A 24 -20.27 27.29 -10.47
C GLU A 24 -21.74 27.51 -10.09
N ILE A 25 -22.17 27.02 -8.93
CA ILE A 25 -23.54 27.23 -8.42
C ILE A 25 -23.75 28.70 -8.02
N LEU A 26 -22.79 29.28 -7.31
CA LEU A 26 -22.87 30.69 -6.88
C LEU A 26 -22.81 31.65 -8.08
N SER A 27 -21.95 31.38 -9.06
CA SER A 27 -21.90 32.19 -10.28
C SER A 27 -23.15 32.04 -11.15
N PHE A 28 -23.76 30.85 -11.18
CA PHE A 28 -25.04 30.64 -11.85
C PHE A 28 -26.16 31.44 -11.17
N ARG A 29 -26.25 31.37 -9.84
CA ARG A 29 -27.21 32.14 -9.03
C ARG A 29 -27.06 33.65 -9.24
N ALA A 30 -25.82 34.15 -9.28
CA ALA A 30 -25.52 35.56 -9.49
C ALA A 30 -25.97 36.03 -10.88
N ARG A 31 -25.60 35.31 -11.95
CA ARG A 31 -26.02 35.62 -13.33
C ARG A 31 -27.54 35.67 -13.47
N THR A 32 -28.23 34.69 -12.90
CA THR A 32 -29.70 34.64 -13.00
C THR A 32 -30.41 35.77 -12.23
N ARG A 33 -29.81 36.32 -11.18
CA ARG A 33 -30.38 37.47 -10.44
C ARG A 33 -30.24 38.78 -11.21
N GLU A 34 -29.13 38.95 -11.93
CA GLU A 34 -28.91 40.11 -12.80
C GLU A 34 -29.93 40.12 -13.96
N ASP A 35 -30.11 38.97 -14.63
CA ASP A 35 -31.02 38.85 -15.79
C ASP A 35 -32.51 39.07 -15.47
N SER A 36 -32.93 38.91 -14.21
CA SER A 36 -34.34 39.08 -13.81
C SER A 36 -34.63 40.36 -13.03
N ALA A 37 -33.62 41.15 -12.65
CA ALA A 37 -33.81 42.52 -12.21
C ALA A 37 -34.34 43.42 -13.35
N ASP A 38 -34.03 43.07 -14.61
CA ASP A 38 -34.45 43.79 -15.80
C ASP A 38 -35.88 43.44 -16.29
N ASN A 39 -36.51 42.39 -15.76
CA ASN A 39 -37.86 41.96 -16.12
C ASN A 39 -38.81 41.97 -14.90
N LEU A 40 -39.58 43.05 -14.77
CA LEU A 40 -40.49 43.29 -13.65
C LEU A 40 -41.83 42.53 -13.81
N SER A 41 -41.81 41.20 -13.80
CA SER A 41 -43.02 40.37 -13.78
C SER A 41 -43.10 39.47 -12.55
N ASP A 42 -44.31 39.29 -12.02
CA ASP A 42 -44.55 38.43 -10.85
C ASP A 42 -44.12 36.97 -11.08
N THR A 43 -44.13 36.51 -12.35
CA THR A 43 -43.67 35.18 -12.74
C THR A 43 -42.15 35.02 -12.65
N ALA A 44 -41.37 36.07 -12.94
CA ALA A 44 -39.91 36.06 -12.76
C ALA A 44 -39.52 35.94 -11.28
N THR A 45 -40.29 36.58 -10.39
CA THR A 45 -40.05 36.52 -8.93
C THR A 45 -40.30 35.11 -8.37
N VAL A 46 -41.32 34.40 -8.87
CA VAL A 46 -41.59 33.01 -8.46
C VAL A 46 -40.50 32.07 -8.98
N ALA A 47 -40.07 32.22 -10.23
CA ALA A 47 -38.99 31.42 -10.81
C ALA A 47 -37.65 31.63 -10.09
N GLN A 48 -37.32 32.87 -9.70
CA GLN A 48 -36.13 33.16 -8.88
C GLN A 48 -36.17 32.46 -7.52
N ARG A 49 -37.34 32.42 -6.87
CA ARG A 49 -37.51 31.74 -5.58
C ARG A 49 -37.30 30.23 -5.71
N GLU A 50 -37.87 29.61 -6.73
CA GLU A 50 -37.66 28.18 -7.00
C GLU A 50 -36.18 27.87 -7.30
N LEU A 51 -35.51 28.73 -8.07
CA LEU A 51 -34.09 28.57 -8.38
C LEU A 51 -33.19 28.74 -7.15
N ASP A 52 -33.51 29.69 -6.27
CA ASP A 52 -32.79 29.89 -5.01
C ASP A 52 -32.93 28.67 -4.08
N VAL A 53 -34.12 28.05 -4.03
CA VAL A 53 -34.34 26.81 -3.26
C VAL A 53 -33.49 25.67 -3.83
N LEU A 54 -33.44 25.52 -5.15
CA LEU A 54 -32.62 24.49 -5.80
C LEU A 54 -31.11 24.72 -5.57
N CYS A 55 -30.64 25.96 -5.69
CA CYS A 55 -29.24 26.31 -5.46
C CYS A 55 -28.83 26.06 -4.00
N ASN A 56 -29.67 26.42 -3.03
CA ASN A 56 -29.40 26.18 -1.61
C ASN A 56 -29.35 24.67 -1.32
N GLY A 57 -30.28 23.89 -1.85
CA GLY A 57 -30.27 22.43 -1.68
C GLY A 57 -29.01 21.77 -2.28
N ALA A 58 -28.52 22.26 -3.42
CA ALA A 58 -27.28 21.78 -4.00
C ALA A 58 -26.04 22.14 -3.16
N LEU A 59 -26.00 23.34 -2.57
CA LEU A 59 -24.94 23.76 -1.65
C LEU A 59 -24.93 22.92 -0.38
N ASP A 60 -26.10 22.63 0.20
CA ASP A 60 -26.23 21.79 1.38
C ASP A 60 -25.72 20.35 1.13
N LEU A 61 -25.98 19.81 -0.06
CA LEU A 61 -25.48 18.51 -0.47
C LEU A 61 -23.95 18.50 -0.68
N LEU A 62 -23.36 19.59 -1.17
CA LEU A 62 -21.90 19.71 -1.27
C LEU A 62 -21.27 19.79 0.12
N ASP A 63 -21.82 20.61 1.01
CA ASP A 63 -21.35 20.75 2.39
C ASP A 63 -21.48 19.43 3.18
N ALA A 64 -22.55 18.66 2.95
CA ALA A 64 -22.73 17.33 3.52
C ALA A 64 -21.70 16.32 2.98
N ASN A 65 -21.40 16.37 1.68
CA ASN A 65 -20.39 15.51 1.07
C ASN A 65 -18.97 15.84 1.57
N GLU A 66 -18.64 17.11 1.75
CA GLU A 66 -17.36 17.52 2.35
C GLU A 66 -17.23 17.02 3.78
N LYS A 67 -18.26 17.20 4.61
CA LYS A 67 -18.30 16.66 5.98
C LYS A 67 -18.18 15.14 6.03
N LEU A 68 -18.85 14.43 5.12
CA LEU A 68 -18.72 12.97 5.01
C LEU A 68 -17.31 12.56 4.62
N ARG A 69 -16.66 13.27 3.69
CA ARG A 69 -15.26 13.01 3.31
C ARG A 69 -14.29 13.25 4.45
N GLU A 70 -14.48 14.32 5.22
CA GLU A 70 -13.71 14.57 6.45
C GLU A 70 -13.94 13.50 7.51
N GLN A 71 -15.19 13.08 7.72
CA GLN A 71 -15.50 12.00 8.66
C GLN A 71 -14.89 10.67 8.22
N ILE A 72 -14.91 10.38 6.91
CA ILE A 72 -14.25 9.20 6.33
C ILE A 72 -12.73 9.32 6.49
N SER A 73 -12.13 10.48 6.25
CA SER A 73 -10.67 10.65 6.40
C SER A 73 -10.23 10.53 7.86
N VAL A 74 -10.98 11.11 8.80
CA VAL A 74 -10.72 11.01 10.24
C VAL A 74 -10.92 9.57 10.74
N LYS A 75 -11.97 8.88 10.29
CA LYS A 75 -12.16 7.45 10.61
C LYS A 75 -11.10 6.56 9.97
N ALA A 76 -10.70 6.84 8.73
CA ALA A 76 -9.63 6.13 8.04
C ALA A 76 -8.29 6.35 8.76
N ALA A 77 -7.95 7.57 9.16
CA ALA A 77 -6.73 7.88 9.93
C ALA A 77 -6.76 7.32 11.36
N LYS A 78 -7.94 7.12 11.94
CA LYS A 78 -8.09 6.47 13.27
C LYS A 78 -8.01 4.94 13.19
N THR A 79 -8.47 4.36 12.08
CA THR A 79 -8.41 2.90 11.82
C THR A 79 -7.03 2.49 11.30
N ILE A 80 -6.45 3.33 10.45
CA ILE A 80 -5.07 3.32 10.01
C ILE A 80 -4.34 4.30 10.94
N GLY A 81 -4.26 3.98 12.24
CA GLY A 81 -3.36 4.73 13.13
C GLY A 81 -2.02 4.83 12.40
N VAL A 82 -1.51 6.04 12.19
CA VAL A 82 -0.31 6.26 11.37
C VAL A 82 0.79 5.38 11.96
N VAL A 83 0.99 4.22 11.34
CA VAL A 83 1.94 3.23 11.80
C VAL A 83 3.29 3.84 11.52
N GLN A 84 3.87 4.46 12.54
CA GLN A 84 5.21 4.99 12.42
C GLN A 84 6.16 3.81 12.33
N ARG A 85 6.95 3.80 11.27
CA ARG A 85 7.98 2.79 11.03
C ARG A 85 8.96 2.80 12.22
N GLU A 86 8.99 1.69 12.95
CA GLU A 86 9.97 1.43 14.00
C GLU A 86 11.30 1.10 13.33
N ARG A 87 12.19 2.10 13.20
CA ARG A 87 13.51 1.88 12.62
C ARG A 87 14.35 1.03 13.57
N LEU A 88 15.07 0.06 13.02
CA LEU A 88 16.02 -0.70 13.80
C LEU A 88 17.22 0.17 14.19
N PRO A 89 17.87 -0.14 15.33
CA PRO A 89 19.12 0.52 15.74
C PRO A 89 20.24 0.36 14.70
N PRO A 90 21.21 1.29 14.66
CA PRO A 90 22.34 1.23 13.74
C PRO A 90 23.22 0.00 13.96
N GLU A 91 23.35 -0.44 15.22
CA GLU A 91 24.04 -1.67 15.62
C GLU A 91 23.02 -2.62 16.25
N ARG A 92 23.03 -3.88 15.82
CA ARG A 92 22.01 -4.86 16.17
C ARG A 92 22.51 -6.28 15.95
N ASP A 93 21.89 -7.21 16.65
CA ASP A 93 22.15 -8.63 16.45
C ASP A 93 21.51 -9.12 15.16
N SER A 94 22.22 -10.01 14.46
CA SER A 94 21.72 -10.67 13.26
C SER A 94 22.12 -12.14 13.20
N ILE A 95 21.29 -12.95 12.57
CA ILE A 95 21.56 -14.36 12.31
C ILE A 95 21.74 -14.55 10.82
N THR A 96 22.89 -15.10 10.43
CA THR A 96 23.17 -15.46 9.03
C THR A 96 23.16 -16.97 8.88
N LYS A 97 22.34 -17.48 7.95
CA LYS A 97 22.22 -18.90 7.63
C LYS A 97 22.40 -19.10 6.14
N LYS A 98 23.39 -19.93 5.78
CA LYS A 98 23.46 -20.51 4.43
C LYS A 98 22.42 -21.63 4.33
N PHE A 99 21.70 -21.69 3.22
CA PHE A 99 20.70 -22.70 2.96
C PHE A 99 20.73 -23.22 1.53
N TYR A 100 20.06 -24.35 1.32
CA TYR A 100 19.96 -25.04 0.05
C TYR A 100 18.52 -25.53 -0.13
N VAL A 101 17.92 -25.21 -1.28
CA VAL A 101 16.57 -25.64 -1.64
C VAL A 101 16.60 -26.53 -2.87
N GLY A 102 16.21 -27.81 -2.70
CA GLY A 102 16.13 -28.77 -3.78
C GLY A 102 17.41 -29.59 -3.99
N PRO A 103 17.42 -30.48 -5.00
CA PRO A 103 18.56 -31.34 -5.28
C PRO A 103 19.69 -30.55 -5.95
N GLY A 104 20.89 -30.58 -5.37
CA GLY A 104 22.11 -29.99 -5.94
C GLY A 104 22.50 -28.63 -5.33
N GLU A 105 23.49 -27.98 -5.95
CA GLU A 105 24.00 -26.67 -5.52
C GLU A 105 23.28 -25.47 -6.16
N ASP A 106 22.35 -25.73 -7.08
CA ASP A 106 21.70 -24.68 -7.88
C ASP A 106 20.75 -23.81 -7.04
N GLY A 107 20.22 -24.34 -5.94
CA GLY A 107 19.31 -23.65 -5.02
C GLY A 107 19.99 -23.09 -3.77
N GLU A 108 21.26 -22.73 -3.84
CA GLU A 108 21.98 -22.17 -2.70
C GLU A 108 21.62 -20.69 -2.44
N GLY A 109 21.53 -20.32 -1.16
CA GLY A 109 21.22 -18.96 -0.76
C GLY A 109 21.66 -18.64 0.67
N TYR A 110 21.60 -17.36 0.99
CA TYR A 110 21.88 -16.80 2.30
C TYR A 110 20.66 -16.09 2.83
N LEU A 111 20.29 -16.43 4.06
CA LEU A 111 19.28 -15.74 4.86
C LEU A 111 19.99 -14.96 5.95
N ILE A 112 19.70 -13.67 6.05
CA ILE A 112 20.14 -12.80 7.14
C ILE A 112 18.89 -12.29 7.84
N VAL A 113 18.80 -12.48 9.16
CA VAL A 113 17.69 -12.01 9.98
C VAL A 113 18.22 -11.00 10.98
N GLY A 114 17.80 -9.75 10.86
CA GLY A 114 18.11 -8.68 11.81
C GLY A 114 17.05 -8.62 12.92
N MET A 115 17.50 -8.51 14.16
CA MET A 115 16.63 -8.49 15.33
C MET A 115 16.64 -7.13 16.03
N TYR A 116 15.54 -6.82 16.70
CA TYR A 116 15.49 -5.74 17.66
C TYR A 116 16.19 -6.15 18.97
N PRO A 117 16.58 -5.19 19.83
CA PRO A 117 17.20 -5.49 21.13
C PRO A 117 16.33 -6.33 22.08
N ASP A 118 15.02 -6.37 21.84
CA ASP A 118 14.06 -7.19 22.59
C ASP A 118 13.90 -8.62 22.03
N GLY A 119 14.66 -8.98 20.99
CA GLY A 119 14.61 -10.29 20.35
C GLY A 119 13.52 -10.45 19.28
N ARG A 120 12.68 -9.43 19.02
CA ARG A 120 11.73 -9.46 17.90
C ARG A 120 12.47 -9.47 16.57
N VAL A 121 11.97 -10.23 15.60
CA VAL A 121 12.48 -10.19 14.23
C VAL A 121 12.08 -8.87 13.57
N GLY A 122 13.07 -8.10 13.09
CA GLY A 122 12.83 -6.76 12.54
C GLY A 122 13.08 -6.63 11.04
N GLU A 123 13.96 -7.44 10.46
CA GLU A 123 14.18 -7.47 9.02
C GLU A 123 14.72 -8.81 8.56
N ILE A 124 14.48 -9.12 7.28
CA ILE A 124 14.98 -10.31 6.61
C ILE A 124 15.61 -9.90 5.28
N PHE A 125 16.78 -10.44 4.99
CA PHE A 125 17.41 -10.37 3.68
C PHE A 125 17.67 -11.78 3.18
N VAL A 126 17.27 -12.02 1.94
CA VAL A 126 17.47 -13.30 1.28
C VAL A 126 18.19 -13.02 -0.01
N SER A 127 19.33 -13.68 -0.20
CA SER A 127 20.05 -13.69 -1.46
C SER A 127 20.18 -15.12 -1.94
N MET A 128 20.06 -15.32 -3.25
CA MET A 128 20.20 -16.63 -3.89
C MET A 128 21.35 -16.54 -4.89
N ASP A 129 22.30 -17.46 -4.80
CA ASP A 129 23.37 -17.54 -5.78
C ASP A 129 22.91 -18.42 -6.95
N LYS A 130 23.49 -18.19 -8.14
CA LYS A 130 23.30 -19.03 -9.34
C LYS A 130 21.87 -19.10 -9.90
N GLN A 131 20.91 -18.40 -9.32
CA GLN A 131 19.57 -18.22 -9.88
C GLN A 131 19.55 -17.08 -10.92
N GLY A 132 18.72 -17.22 -11.95
CA GLY A 132 18.55 -16.19 -12.96
C GLY A 132 18.11 -14.85 -12.36
N SER A 133 18.46 -13.74 -13.02
CA SER A 133 18.23 -12.36 -12.52
C SER A 133 16.77 -12.05 -12.16
N THR A 134 15.82 -12.72 -12.80
CA THR A 134 14.39 -12.59 -12.50
C THR A 134 14.05 -13.15 -11.11
N VAL A 135 14.58 -14.32 -10.76
CA VAL A 135 14.27 -14.98 -9.49
C VAL A 135 15.01 -14.29 -8.35
N SER A 136 16.30 -14.00 -8.53
CA SER A 136 17.07 -13.27 -7.52
C SER A 136 16.50 -11.87 -7.29
N GLY A 137 16.15 -11.13 -8.35
CA GLY A 137 15.51 -9.82 -8.22
C GLY A 137 14.15 -9.88 -7.51
N PHE A 138 13.35 -10.91 -7.75
CA PHE A 138 12.08 -11.09 -7.04
C PHE A 138 12.28 -11.35 -5.54
N ILE A 139 13.22 -12.23 -5.20
CA ILE A 139 13.53 -12.58 -3.80
C ILE A 139 14.07 -11.37 -3.04
N ASP A 140 14.89 -10.56 -3.69
CA ASP A 140 15.44 -9.34 -3.10
C ASP A 140 14.33 -8.31 -2.84
N CYS A 141 13.46 -8.06 -3.84
CA CYS A 141 12.28 -7.21 -3.69
C CYS A 141 11.33 -7.71 -2.58
N TRP A 142 11.11 -9.03 -2.50
CA TRP A 142 10.27 -9.63 -1.47
C TRP A 142 10.87 -9.45 -0.08
N SER A 143 12.17 -9.66 0.08
CA SER A 143 12.89 -9.48 1.35
C SER A 143 12.78 -8.05 1.86
N ILE A 144 12.97 -7.08 0.95
CA ILE A 144 12.80 -5.65 1.23
C ILE A 144 11.35 -5.35 1.66
N ALA A 145 10.36 -5.89 0.96
CA ALA A 145 8.95 -5.69 1.29
C ALA A 145 8.60 -6.26 2.67
N VAL A 146 9.02 -7.49 2.98
CA VAL A 146 8.76 -8.12 4.28
C VAL A 146 9.46 -7.38 5.42
N SER A 147 10.69 -6.91 5.20
CA SER A 147 11.40 -6.08 6.17
C SER A 147 10.66 -4.78 6.47
N MET A 148 10.06 -4.15 5.46
CA MET A 148 9.20 -2.97 5.69
C MET A 148 7.94 -3.33 6.49
N LEU A 149 7.30 -4.46 6.20
CA LEU A 149 6.13 -4.91 6.95
C LEU A 149 6.44 -5.15 8.43
N LEU A 150 7.57 -5.81 8.73
CA LEU A 150 8.02 -6.04 10.11
C LEU A 150 8.26 -4.73 10.86
N GLN A 151 8.91 -3.76 10.21
CA GLN A 151 9.16 -2.43 10.79
C GLN A 151 7.90 -1.56 10.93
N LEU A 152 6.83 -1.91 10.21
CA LEU A 152 5.48 -1.38 10.39
C LEU A 152 4.68 -2.17 11.44
N GLY A 153 5.34 -3.02 12.24
CA GLY A 153 4.69 -3.75 13.33
C GLY A 153 3.76 -4.87 12.86
N VAL A 154 3.87 -5.34 11.61
CA VAL A 154 3.13 -6.53 11.18
C VAL A 154 3.69 -7.76 11.92
N PRO A 155 2.84 -8.53 12.62
CA PRO A 155 3.31 -9.70 13.38
C PRO A 155 3.95 -10.76 12.47
N LEU A 156 5.09 -11.32 12.91
CA LEU A 156 5.82 -12.37 12.17
C LEU A 156 4.92 -13.56 11.83
N LYS A 157 4.07 -13.99 12.78
CA LYS A 157 3.04 -15.01 12.59
C LYS A 157 2.21 -14.80 11.32
N THR A 158 1.72 -13.58 11.11
CA THR A 158 0.87 -13.26 9.96
C THR A 158 1.64 -13.42 8.65
N ILE A 159 2.89 -12.99 8.62
CA ILE A 159 3.75 -13.08 7.44
C ILE A 159 4.04 -14.55 7.11
N VAL A 160 4.49 -15.32 8.10
CA VAL A 160 4.79 -16.75 7.95
C VAL A 160 3.56 -17.52 7.48
N GLN A 161 2.39 -17.29 8.09
CA GLN A 161 1.16 -17.96 7.69
C GLN A 161 0.71 -17.63 6.26
N LYS A 162 1.03 -16.45 5.74
CA LYS A 162 0.65 -16.03 4.38
C LYS A 162 1.58 -16.54 3.30
N PHE A 163 2.87 -16.61 3.58
CA PHE A 163 3.88 -16.98 2.58
C PHE A 163 4.30 -18.45 2.65
N ARG A 164 4.03 -19.15 3.75
CA ARG A 164 4.22 -20.59 3.85
C ARG A 164 3.33 -21.32 2.84
N GLY A 165 3.91 -22.28 2.14
CA GLY A 165 3.26 -23.08 1.10
C GLY A 165 3.30 -22.48 -0.31
N MET A 166 3.86 -21.27 -0.49
CA MET A 166 4.06 -20.67 -1.81
C MET A 166 4.98 -21.53 -2.67
N GLN A 167 4.56 -21.80 -3.90
CA GLN A 167 5.22 -22.75 -4.81
C GLN A 167 5.86 -22.02 -5.98
N PHE A 168 7.19 -22.11 -6.05
CA PHE A 168 7.98 -21.70 -7.21
C PHE A 168 9.36 -22.36 -7.14
N LYS A 169 9.99 -22.57 -8.30
CA LYS A 169 11.32 -23.19 -8.36
C LYS A 169 12.39 -22.21 -7.88
N PRO A 170 13.47 -22.67 -7.21
CA PRO A 170 13.78 -24.06 -6.86
C PRO A 170 12.93 -24.62 -5.70
N ALA A 171 12.67 -25.92 -5.69
CA ALA A 171 11.87 -26.60 -4.66
C ALA A 171 12.44 -28.00 -4.39
N GLY A 172 12.31 -28.48 -3.15
CA GLY A 172 12.65 -29.86 -2.78
C GLY A 172 13.17 -29.99 -1.34
N ILE A 173 13.88 -31.08 -1.10
CA ILE A 173 14.44 -31.41 0.21
C ILE A 173 15.50 -30.38 0.59
N THR A 174 15.52 -30.00 1.87
CA THR A 174 16.46 -29.03 2.43
C THR A 174 17.33 -29.67 3.50
N GLN A 175 18.36 -28.95 3.95
CA GLN A 175 19.27 -29.42 5.02
C GLN A 175 18.61 -29.48 6.40
N ASP A 176 17.51 -28.76 6.61
CA ASP A 176 16.87 -28.60 7.92
C ASP A 176 15.72 -29.61 8.15
N GLU A 177 15.76 -30.73 7.41
CA GLU A 177 14.84 -31.88 7.50
C GLU A 177 13.37 -31.59 7.14
N PHE A 178 13.14 -30.60 6.28
CA PHE A 178 11.82 -30.37 5.67
C PHE A 178 11.92 -30.14 4.17
N ILE A 179 10.80 -30.35 3.47
CA ILE A 179 10.69 -30.11 2.03
C ILE A 179 10.15 -28.69 1.84
N ALA A 180 10.96 -27.83 1.24
CA ALA A 180 10.56 -26.47 0.89
C ALA A 180 9.98 -26.44 -0.53
N LYS A 181 8.85 -25.76 -0.67
CA LYS A 181 8.15 -25.58 -1.95
C LYS A 181 8.68 -24.39 -2.76
N SER A 182 9.51 -23.56 -2.14
CA SER A 182 10.21 -22.42 -2.73
C SER A 182 11.26 -21.86 -1.74
N PRO A 183 12.18 -20.97 -2.16
CA PRO A 183 13.02 -20.19 -1.26
C PRO A 183 12.25 -19.39 -0.21
N VAL A 184 11.12 -18.78 -0.60
CA VAL A 184 10.27 -18.03 0.34
C VAL A 184 9.63 -18.97 1.37
N ASP A 185 9.14 -20.12 0.92
CA ASP A 185 8.58 -21.14 1.81
C ASP A 185 9.66 -21.70 2.75
N TYR A 186 10.89 -21.90 2.26
CA TYR A 186 12.03 -22.29 3.10
C TYR A 186 12.26 -21.28 4.22
N VAL A 187 12.36 -19.99 3.88
CA VAL A 187 12.59 -18.91 4.85
C VAL A 187 11.46 -18.88 5.88
N CYS A 188 10.21 -19.01 5.46
CA CYS A 188 9.06 -19.03 6.38
C CYS A 188 9.08 -20.25 7.32
N CYS A 189 9.37 -21.44 6.79
CA CYS A 189 9.48 -22.67 7.60
C CYS A 189 10.64 -22.58 8.59
N TRP A 190 11.78 -22.03 8.16
CA TRP A 190 12.93 -21.83 9.02
C TRP A 190 12.64 -20.80 10.12
N LEU A 191 11.99 -19.67 9.78
CA LEU A 191 11.58 -18.65 10.75
C LEU A 191 10.61 -19.21 11.79
N ALA A 192 9.63 -20.02 11.38
CA ALA A 192 8.71 -20.70 12.29
C ALA A 192 9.44 -21.64 13.27
N LYS A 193 10.40 -22.42 12.76
CA LYS A 193 11.22 -23.31 13.59
C LYS A 193 12.15 -22.55 14.54
N ARG A 194 12.68 -21.41 14.11
CA ARG A 194 13.67 -20.62 14.87
C ARG A 194 13.06 -19.68 15.91
N PHE A 195 11.84 -19.19 15.66
CA PHE A 195 11.12 -18.23 16.48
C PHE A 195 9.69 -18.71 16.81
N PRO A 196 9.52 -19.89 17.45
CA PRO A 196 8.21 -20.49 17.69
C PRO A 196 7.29 -19.60 18.53
N GLU A 197 7.85 -18.88 19.51
CA GLU A 197 7.12 -17.93 20.37
C GLU A 197 6.50 -16.76 19.57
N GLN A 198 7.10 -16.38 18.45
CA GLN A 198 6.63 -15.27 17.60
C GLN A 198 5.69 -15.75 16.48
N THR A 199 5.72 -17.03 16.11
CA THR A 199 4.83 -17.62 15.10
C THR A 199 3.61 -18.31 15.70
N GLY A 200 3.65 -18.62 17.00
CA GLY A 200 2.54 -19.25 17.73
C GLY A 200 2.27 -20.68 17.26
N ASP A 201 3.33 -21.37 16.83
CA ASP A 201 3.36 -22.81 16.62
C ASP A 201 3.91 -23.43 17.91
N GLU A 202 3.03 -23.65 18.90
CA GLU A 202 3.29 -24.54 20.06
C GLU A 202 2.94 -25.99 19.69
#